data_AF-A0AAE3GUP2-F1
#
_entry.id   AF-A0AAE3GUP2-F1
#
_cell.length_a   1.000
_cell.length_b   1.000
_cell.length_c   1.000
_cell.angle_alpha   90.00
_cell.angle_beta   90.00
_cell.angle_gamma   90.00
#
_symmetry.space_group_name_H-M   'P 1'
#
loop_
_entity.id
_entity.type
_entity.pdbx_description
1 polymer ?
#
loop_
_entity_poly.entity_id
_entity_poly.type
_entity_poly.pdbx_seq_one_letter_code
_entity_poly.pdbx_strand_id
1 'polypeptide(L)'
;MMILLGIYLLVACKLLHTWLKSLQKNLDISYDQKYLCWAVLAIATVFWPIVVPISYMEKCAKVERDFNKISINQIQDHLVCDLNR
;
A
#
# COMPACT_ATOMS: atom_id res chain seq x y z
N MET A 1 -18.36 0.99 -13.23
CA MET A 1 -17.02 0.96 -12.60
C MET A 1 -16.32 2.33 -12.63
N MET A 2 -16.15 2.97 -13.80
CA MET A 2 -15.34 4.20 -13.93
C MET A 2 -15.92 5.46 -13.26
N ILE A 3 -17.25 5.58 -13.16
CA ILE A 3 -17.92 6.73 -12.55
C ILE A 3 -17.58 6.82 -11.04
N LEU A 4 -17.58 5.68 -10.36
CA LEU A 4 -17.23 5.59 -8.93
C LEU A 4 -15.77 5.98 -8.70
N LEU A 5 -14.88 5.55 -9.60
CA LEU A 5 -13.46 5.91 -9.59
C LEU A 5 -13.26 7.42 -9.80
N GLY A 6 -14.01 8.03 -10.72
CA GLY A 6 -14.00 9.47 -10.97
C GLY A 6 -14.47 10.28 -9.76
N ILE A 7 -15.56 9.87 -9.11
CA ILE A 7 -16.06 10.53 -7.89
C ILE A 7 -15.04 10.39 -6.76
N TYR A 8 -14.44 9.21 -6.59
CA TYR A 8 -13.40 8.98 -5.57
C TYR A 8 -12.19 9.89 -5.79
N LEU A 9 -11.71 10.02 -7.04
CA LEU A 9 -10.64 10.94 -7.41
C LEU A 9 -11.00 12.41 -7.15
N LEU A 10 -12.22 12.83 -7.45
CA LEU A 10 -12.72 14.18 -7.19
C LEU A 10 -12.72 14.50 -5.68
N VAL A 11 -13.21 13.58 -4.86
CA VAL A 11 -13.22 13.73 -3.40
C VAL A 11 -11.79 13.72 -2.83
N ALA A 12 -10.94 12.82 -3.32
CA ALA A 12 -9.53 12.77 -2.95
C ALA A 12 -8.83 14.08 -3.27
N CYS A 13 -8.99 14.63 -4.48
CA CYS A 13 -8.45 15.93 -4.89
C CYS A 13 -8.96 17.08 -4.02
N LYS A 14 -10.25 17.08 -3.66
CA LYS A 14 -10.85 18.11 -2.77
C LYS A 14 -10.28 18.06 -1.36
N LEU A 15 -10.11 16.86 -0.81
CA LEU A 15 -9.44 16.67 0.47
C LEU A 15 -8.00 17.14 0.36
N LEU A 16 -7.25 16.65 -0.64
CA LEU A 16 -5.86 17.03 -0.90
C LEU A 16 -5.70 18.55 -0.88
N HIS A 17 -6.53 19.26 -1.64
CA HIS A 17 -6.51 20.71 -1.73
C HIS A 17 -6.82 21.40 -0.40
N THR A 18 -7.76 20.87 0.39
CA THR A 18 -8.11 21.41 1.72
C THR A 18 -6.98 21.20 2.73
N TRP A 19 -6.43 19.98 2.78
CA TRP A 19 -5.28 19.64 3.61
C TRP A 19 -4.06 20.47 3.18
N LEU A 20 -3.86 20.68 1.87
CA LEU A 20 -2.82 21.56 1.31
C LEU A 20 -2.95 22.99 1.83
N LYS A 21 -4.15 23.56 1.71
CA LYS A 21 -4.42 24.94 2.12
C LYS A 21 -4.19 25.12 3.61
N SER A 22 -4.51 24.09 4.41
CA SER A 22 -4.21 24.04 5.83
C SER A 22 -2.70 23.93 6.10
N LEU A 23 -1.98 23.09 5.38
CA LEU A 23 -0.53 22.91 5.52
C LEU A 23 0.23 24.20 5.15
N GLN A 24 -0.18 24.86 4.05
CA GLN A 24 0.38 26.15 3.64
C GLN A 24 0.20 27.25 4.68
N LYS A 25 -0.85 27.15 5.51
CA LYS A 25 -1.19 28.13 6.53
C LYS A 25 -0.43 27.92 7.84
N ASN A 26 0.12 26.72 8.06
CA ASN A 26 0.82 26.34 9.30
C ASN A 26 2.35 26.19 9.12
N LEU A 27 2.87 26.00 7.89
CA LEU A 27 4.31 26.01 7.63
C LEU A 27 4.76 27.38 7.12
N ASP A 28 5.29 28.20 8.03
CA ASP A 28 6.04 29.44 7.77
C ASP A 28 7.51 29.13 7.40
N ILE A 29 7.74 28.10 6.58
CA ILE A 29 9.08 27.57 6.27
C ILE A 29 9.36 27.67 4.76
N SER A 30 10.64 27.91 4.45
CA SER A 30 11.25 28.12 3.13
C SER A 30 10.58 27.37 1.98
N TYR A 31 10.33 28.10 0.88
CA TYR A 31 9.56 27.68 -0.30
C TYR A 31 9.99 26.32 -0.89
N ASP A 32 11.27 25.96 -0.78
CA ASP A 32 11.81 24.69 -1.28
C ASP A 32 11.29 23.45 -0.54
N GLN A 33 11.18 23.53 0.80
CA GLN A 33 10.68 22.41 1.61
C GLN A 33 9.17 22.21 1.44
N LYS A 34 8.47 23.32 1.15
CA LYS A 34 7.04 23.34 0.86
C LYS A 34 6.71 22.59 -0.43
N TYR A 35 7.56 22.71 -1.45
CA TYR A 35 7.37 22.03 -2.73
C TYR A 35 7.58 20.51 -2.61
N LEU A 36 8.59 20.06 -1.87
CA LEU A 36 8.81 18.64 -1.62
C LEU A 36 7.67 18.01 -0.81
N CYS A 37 7.23 18.69 0.25
CA CYS A 37 6.10 18.23 1.04
C CYS A 37 4.80 18.17 0.20
N TRP A 38 4.63 19.14 -0.70
CA TRP A 38 3.53 19.19 -1.67
C TRP A 38 3.56 18.00 -2.65
N ALA A 39 4.72 17.74 -3.26
CA ALA A 39 4.89 16.64 -4.20
C ALA A 39 4.64 15.29 -3.53
N VAL A 40 5.14 15.08 -2.31
CA VAL A 40 4.93 13.84 -1.55
C VAL A 40 3.45 13.64 -1.22
N LEU A 41 2.71 14.67 -0.80
CA LEU A 41 1.29 14.56 -0.49
C LEU A 41 0.44 14.27 -1.74
N ALA A 42 0.78 14.90 -2.86
CA ALA A 42 0.14 14.68 -4.14
C ALA A 42 0.35 13.23 -4.62
N ILE A 43 1.61 12.78 -4.61
CA ILE A 43 1.97 11.40 -4.96
C ILE A 43 1.27 10.43 -4.02
N ALA A 44 1.35 10.62 -2.70
CA ALA A 44 0.71 9.72 -1.73
C ALA A 44 -0.80 9.58 -1.94
N THR A 45 -1.49 10.67 -2.31
CA THR A 45 -2.95 10.64 -2.51
C THR A 45 -3.34 10.01 -3.86
N VAL A 46 -2.55 10.24 -4.92
CA VAL A 46 -2.77 9.58 -6.23
C VAL A 46 -2.42 8.09 -6.15
N PHE A 47 -1.37 7.75 -5.42
CA PHE A 47 -0.95 6.38 -5.19
C PHE A 47 -1.76 5.68 -4.10
N TRP A 48 -2.55 6.38 -3.29
CA TRP A 48 -3.40 5.79 -2.25
C TRP A 48 -4.27 4.61 -2.75
N PRO A 49 -5.05 4.74 -3.85
CA PRO A 49 -5.83 3.63 -4.40
C PRO A 49 -4.99 2.49 -4.98
N ILE A 50 -3.68 2.69 -5.19
CA ILE A 50 -2.75 1.68 -5.72
C ILE A 50 -2.00 1.00 -4.55
N VAL A 51 -1.60 1.76 -3.54
CA VAL A 51 -0.91 1.27 -2.33
C VAL A 51 -1.81 0.34 -1.52
N VAL A 52 -3.10 0.64 -1.40
CA VAL A 52 -4.07 -0.20 -0.69
C VAL A 52 -4.14 -1.62 -1.28
N PRO A 53 -4.44 -1.83 -2.58
CA PRO A 53 -4.45 -3.17 -3.15
C PRO A 53 -3.07 -3.83 -3.13
N ILE A 54 -1.97 -3.09 -3.37
CA ILE A 54 -0.61 -3.66 -3.30
C ILE A 54 -0.31 -4.20 -1.91
N SER A 55 -0.62 -3.46 -0.85
CA SER A 55 -0.42 -3.90 0.53
C SER A 55 -1.26 -5.14 0.89
N TYR A 56 -2.41 -5.31 0.25
CA TYR A 56 -3.24 -6.49 0.37
C TYR A 56 -2.66 -7.69 -0.41
N MET A 57 -2.14 -7.45 -1.61
CA MET A 57 -1.48 -8.48 -2.42
C MET A 57 -0.23 -9.01 -1.75
N GLU A 58 0.57 -8.16 -1.10
CA GLU A 58 1.75 -8.61 -0.37
C GLU A 58 1.38 -9.54 0.80
N LYS A 59 0.31 -9.22 1.54
CA LYS A 59 -0.20 -10.10 2.60
C LYS A 59 -0.71 -11.43 2.06
N CYS A 60 -1.49 -11.41 0.98
CA CYS A 60 -1.96 -12.64 0.34
C CYS A 60 -0.79 -13.50 -0.19
N ALA A 61 0.20 -12.87 -0.83
CA ALA A 61 1.38 -13.57 -1.34
C ALA A 61 2.26 -14.14 -0.21
N LYS A 62 2.28 -13.50 0.96
CA LYS A 62 2.99 -14.01 2.13
C LYS A 62 2.29 -15.25 2.70
N VAL A 63 0.97 -15.18 2.86
CA VAL A 63 0.14 -16.29 3.33
C VAL A 63 0.29 -17.52 2.42
N GLU A 64 0.24 -17.34 1.10
CA GLU A 64 0.41 -18.44 0.15
C GLU A 64 1.78 -19.12 0.26
N ARG A 65 2.85 -18.32 0.44
CA ARG A 65 4.21 -18.86 0.64
C ARG A 65 4.36 -19.59 1.96
N ASP A 66 3.73 -19.12 3.03
CA ASP A 66 3.78 -19.77 4.34
C ASP A 66 3.05 -21.12 4.32
N PHE A 67 1.87 -21.19 3.68
CA PHE A 67 1.16 -22.47 3.47
C PHE A 67 1.96 -23.45 2.61
N ASN A 68 2.60 -22.99 1.53
CA ASN A 68 3.43 -23.85 0.68
C ASN A 68 4.63 -24.42 1.44
N LYS A 69 5.29 -23.60 2.29
CA LYS A 69 6.39 -24.06 3.15
C LYS A 69 5.94 -25.13 4.15
N ILE A 70 4.78 -24.95 4.78
CA ILE A 70 4.25 -25.91 5.75
C ILE A 70 3.94 -27.25 5.06
N SER A 71 3.30 -27.23 3.89
CA SER A 71 3.00 -28.44 3.11
C SER A 71 4.27 -29.18 2.69
N ILE A 72 5.29 -28.49 2.18
CA ILE A 72 6.57 -29.11 1.80
C ILE A 72 7.28 -29.71 3.01
N ASN A 73 7.32 -29.00 4.13
CA ASN A 73 7.95 -29.51 5.35
C ASN A 73 7.24 -30.77 5.88
N GLN A 74 5.91 -30.81 5.84
CA GLN A 74 5.13 -32.00 6.21
C GLN A 74 5.41 -33.20 5.32
N ILE A 75 5.50 -32.99 4.00
CA ILE A 75 5.84 -34.06 3.04
C ILE A 75 7.25 -34.58 3.28
N GLN A 76 8.21 -33.68 3.55
CA GLN A 76 9.59 -34.07 3.80
C GLN A 76 9.73 -34.87 5.10
N ASP A 77 9.02 -34.49 6.16
CA ASP A 77 9.03 -35.22 7.44
C ASP A 77 8.45 -36.63 7.29
N HIS A 78 7.36 -36.76 6.52
CA HIS A 78 6.74 -38.05 6.20
C HIS A 78 7.69 -38.96 5.39
N LEU A 79 8.38 -38.41 4.38
CA LEU A 79 9.35 -39.17 3.58
C LEU A 79 10.57 -39.61 4.39
N VAL A 80 11.03 -38.78 5.32
CA VAL A 80 12.13 -39.14 6.25
C VAL A 80 11.71 -40.29 7.18
N CYS A 81 10.46 -40.29 7.64
CA CYS A 81 9.91 -41.38 8.44
C CYS A 81 9.79 -42.69 7.65
N ASP A 82 9.40 -42.64 6.38
CA ASP A 82 9.32 -43.82 5.51
C ASP A 82 10.70 -44.36 5.11
N LEU A 83 11.72 -43.49 4.95
CA LEU A 83 13.07 -43.92 4.60
C LEU A 83 13.84 -44.53 5.79
N ASN A 84 13.48 -44.16 7.01
CA ASN A 84 14.12 -44.63 8.24
C ASN A 84 13.44 -45.90 8.83
N ARG A 85 12.45 -46.46 8.14
CA ARG A 85 11.82 -47.74 8.45
C ARG A 85 12.40 -48.85 7.60
#